data_AF-W7QIQ0-F1
#
_entry.id   AF-W7QIQ0-F1
#
_cell.length_a   1.000
_cell.length_b   1.000
_cell.length_c   1.000
_cell.angle_alpha   90.00
_cell.angle_beta   90.00
_cell.angle_gamma   90.00
#
_symmetry.space_group_name_H-M   'P 1'
#
loop_
_entity.id
_entity.type
_entity.pdbx_description
1 polymer ?
#
loop_
_entity_poly.entity_id
_entity_poly.type
_entity_poly.pdbx_seq_one_letter_code
_entity_poly.pdbx_strand_id
1 'polypeptide(L)'
;MGLTETDLLLYIIGICFFLLPIALVAGDKRAMGQSKNMWLLATLFLSWLGWLVYISTVQAEEEKKKEQQRRADKKAAEEGKRRAAKLKQQATAKANKK
;
A
#
# COMPACT_ATOMS: atom_id res chain seq x y z
N MET A 1 2.90 -9.98 24.30
CA MET A 1 3.97 -10.31 23.33
C MET A 1 5.18 -9.51 23.76
N GLY A 2 6.07 -10.14 24.53
CA GLY A 2 7.24 -9.45 25.09
C GLY A 2 8.21 -9.13 23.97
N LEU A 3 8.74 -7.91 23.96
CA LEU A 3 9.91 -7.55 23.16
C LEU A 3 11.01 -8.57 23.50
N THR A 4 11.33 -9.43 22.55
CA THR A 4 12.42 -10.39 22.71
C THR A 4 13.74 -9.61 22.74
N GLU A 5 14.76 -10.09 23.46
CA GLU A 5 16.08 -9.44 23.45
C GLU A 5 16.63 -9.30 22.01
N THR A 6 16.26 -10.22 21.13
CA THR A 6 16.56 -10.20 19.70
C THR A 6 15.89 -9.03 18.97
N ASP A 7 14.62 -8.71 19.26
CA ASP A 7 13.94 -7.53 18.72
C ASP A 7 14.68 -6.26 19.10
N LEU A 8 15.08 -6.14 20.37
CA LEU A 8 15.81 -4.97 20.86
C LEU A 8 17.14 -4.79 20.12
N LEU A 9 17.88 -5.88 19.93
CA LEU A 9 19.12 -5.88 19.15
C LEU A 9 18.88 -5.50 17.68
N LEU A 10 17.81 -6.01 17.06
CA LEU A 10 17.45 -5.65 15.69
C LEU A 10 17.10 -4.17 15.55
N TYR A 11 16.38 -3.59 16.51
CA TYR A 11 16.10 -2.15 16.52
C TYR A 11 17.38 -1.32 16.68
N ILE A 12 18.27 -1.69 17.59
CA ILE A 12 19.55 -1.00 17.79
C ILE A 12 20.40 -1.06 16.53
N ILE A 13 20.54 -2.23 15.91
CA ILE A 13 21.28 -2.42 14.66
C ILE A 13 20.64 -1.58 13.55
N GLY A 14 19.31 -1.61 13.42
CA GLY A 14 18.58 -0.79 12.45
C GLY A 14 18.85 0.70 12.62
N ILE A 15 18.83 1.22 13.85
CA ILE A 15 19.14 2.62 14.16
C ILE A 15 20.61 2.94 13.85
N CYS A 16 21.54 2.03 14.16
CA CYS A 16 22.96 2.22 13.84
C CYS A 16 23.18 2.30 12.33
N PHE A 17 22.60 1.39 11.54
CA PHE A 17 22.66 1.42 10.07
C PHE A 17 21.97 2.67 9.50
N PHE A 18 20.90 3.15 10.14
CA PHE A 18 20.22 4.38 9.77
C PHE A 18 21.09 5.63 9.99
N LEU A 19 21.83 5.69 11.10
CA LEU A 19 22.70 6.83 11.43
C LEU A 19 24.06 6.79 10.73
N LEU A 20 24.49 5.61 10.28
CA LEU A 20 25.78 5.38 9.60
C LEU A 20 26.03 6.32 8.40
N PRO A 21 25.10 6.49 7.44
CA PRO A 21 25.30 7.41 6.33
C PRO A 21 25.36 8.88 6.79
N ILE A 22 24.61 9.26 7.83
CA ILE A 22 24.65 10.61 8.39
C ILE A 22 26.01 10.88 9.05
N ALA A 23 26.52 9.90 9.81
CA ALA A 23 27.83 9.98 10.45
C ALA A 23 28.99 10.01 9.45
N LEU A 24 28.92 9.23 8.36
CA LEU A 24 29.90 9.26 7.27
C LEU A 24 29.94 10.62 6.56
N VAL A 25 28.78 11.23 6.32
CA VAL A 25 28.68 12.57 5.70
C VAL A 25 29.17 13.66 6.65
N ALA A 26 28.81 13.58 7.93
CA ALA A 26 29.21 14.55 8.93
C ALA A 26 30.72 14.51 9.19
N GLY A 27 31.31 13.32 9.22
CA GLY A 27 32.74 13.08 9.44
C GLY A 27 33.65 13.39 8.25
N ASP A 28 33.10 13.46 7.03
CA ASP A 28 33.90 13.74 5.85
C ASP A 28 34.38 15.21 5.84
N LYS A 29 35.70 15.41 5.74
CA LYS A 29 36.35 16.73 5.68
C LYS A 29 36.46 17.29 4.26
N ARG A 30 36.09 16.53 3.23
CA ARG A 30 36.23 16.92 1.80
C ARG A 30 34.99 17.62 1.28
N ALA A 31 33.79 17.31 1.80
CA ALA A 31 32.58 18.04 1.50
C ALA A 31 32.53 19.35 2.34
N MET A 32 32.87 20.48 1.73
CA MET A 32 32.80 21.81 2.36
C MET A 32 31.80 22.69 1.61
N GLY A 33 30.95 23.42 2.35
CA GLY A 33 29.92 24.29 1.77
C GLY A 33 28.64 23.56 1.35
N GLN A 34 28.10 23.90 0.18
CA GLN A 34 26.79 23.43 -0.32
C GLN A 34 26.70 21.91 -0.56
N SER A 35 27.83 21.26 -0.85
CA SER A 35 27.89 19.81 -1.12
C SER A 35 27.59 18.97 0.11
N LYS A 36 27.94 19.45 1.32
CA LYS A 36 27.58 18.82 2.59
C LYS A 36 26.07 18.86 2.83
N ASN A 37 25.44 19.99 2.50
CA ASN A 37 23.99 20.17 2.63
C ASN A 37 23.23 19.30 1.63
N MET A 38 23.72 19.16 0.40
CA MET A 38 23.15 18.25 -0.61
C MET A 38 23.20 16.79 -0.14
N TRP A 39 24.33 16.38 0.44
CA TRP A 39 24.50 15.02 0.96
C TRP A 39 23.62 14.76 2.20
N LEU A 40 23.49 15.73 3.10
CA LEU A 40 22.54 15.65 4.21
C LEU A 40 21.09 15.53 3.70
N LEU A 41 20.70 16.35 2.71
CA LEU A 41 19.39 16.24 2.07
C LEU A 41 19.18 14.85 1.42
N ALA A 42 20.19 14.32 0.74
CA ALA A 42 20.12 13.00 0.13
C ALA A 42 19.91 11.90 1.18
N THR A 43 20.65 11.95 2.30
CA THR A 43 20.46 10.99 3.41
C THR A 43 19.11 11.15 4.11
N LEU A 44 18.60 12.37 4.23
CA LEU A 44 17.27 12.65 4.76
C LEU A 44 16.16 12.12 3.84
N PHE A 45 16.33 12.29 2.52
CA PHE A 45 15.45 11.72 1.50
C PHE A 45 15.55 10.20 1.38
N LEU A 46 16.65 9.59 1.81
CA LEU A 46 16.78 8.14 1.88
C LEU A 46 16.12 7.58 3.15
N SER A 47 16.15 8.34 4.24
CA SER A 47 15.59 7.97 5.55
C SER A 47 14.11 7.59 5.52
N TRP A 48 13.29 8.27 4.73
CA TRP A 48 11.84 7.98 4.59
C TRP A 48 11.49 7.02 3.45
N LEU A 49 12.46 6.45 2.72
CA LEU A 49 12.15 5.56 1.58
C LEU A 49 11.37 4.32 2.00
N GLY A 50 11.63 3.77 3.18
CA GLY A 50 10.83 2.66 3.71
C GLY A 50 9.35 3.03 3.88
N TRP A 51 9.08 4.26 4.31
CA TRP A 51 7.71 4.78 4.44
C TRP A 51 7.06 5.05 3.08
N LEU A 52 7.81 5.59 2.12
CA LEU A 52 7.33 5.78 0.74
C LEU A 52 7.02 4.44 0.06
N VAL A 53 7.89 3.43 0.23
CA VAL A 53 7.65 2.08 -0.26
C VAL A 53 6.41 1.49 0.39
N TYR A 54 6.25 1.60 1.71
CA TYR A 54 5.05 1.16 2.42
C TYR A 54 3.77 1.81 1.89
N ILE A 55 3.77 3.14 1.70
CA ILE A 55 2.61 3.84 1.12
C ILE A 55 2.33 3.35 -0.30
N SER A 56 3.37 3.19 -1.13
CA SER A 56 3.22 2.75 -2.52
C SER A 56 2.66 1.32 -2.62
N THR A 57 3.09 0.41 -1.74
CA THR A 57 2.63 -0.99 -1.74
C THR A 57 1.23 -1.11 -1.18
N VAL A 58 0.90 -0.38 -0.11
CA VAL A 58 -0.44 -0.37 0.50
C VAL A 58 -1.49 0.22 -0.45
N GLN A 59 -1.19 1.34 -1.12
CA GLN A 59 -2.12 1.92 -2.10
C GLN A 59 -2.38 0.98 -3.28
N ALA A 60 -1.37 0.23 -3.72
CA ALA A 60 -1.52 -0.74 -4.81
C ALA A 60 -2.41 -1.94 -4.44
N GLU A 61 -2.48 -2.35 -3.17
CA GLU A 61 -3.40 -3.41 -2.72
C GLU A 61 -4.85 -2.92 -2.61
N GLU A 62 -5.07 -1.70 -2.11
CA GLU A 62 -6.42 -1.15 -1.96
C GLU A 62 -7.14 -0.99 -3.30
N GLU A 63 -6.44 -0.53 -4.33
CA GLU A 63 -6.96 -0.38 -5.70
C GLU A 63 -7.45 -1.74 -6.26
N LYS A 64 -6.64 -2.79 -6.09
CA LYS A 64 -6.98 -4.15 -6.57
C LYS A 64 -8.20 -4.73 -5.86
N LYS A 65 -8.31 -4.51 -4.54
CA LYS A 65 -9.43 -4.98 -3.72
C LYS A 65 -10.74 -4.28 -4.10
N LYS A 66 -10.70 -2.96 -4.32
CA LYS A 66 -11.86 -2.17 -4.80
C LYS A 66 -12.32 -2.60 -6.18
N GLU A 67 -11.40 -2.91 -7.09
CA GLU A 67 -11.76 -3.36 -8.44
C GLU A 67 -12.42 -4.76 -8.44
N GLN A 68 -11.90 -5.70 -7.66
CA GLN A 68 -12.52 -7.02 -7.51
C GLN A 68 -13.93 -6.93 -6.93
N GLN A 69 -14.13 -6.07 -5.93
CA GLN A 69 -15.43 -5.87 -5.31
C GLN A 69 -16.43 -5.25 -6.29
N ARG A 70 -16.01 -4.24 -7.07
CA ARG A 70 -16.84 -3.68 -8.17
C ARG A 70 -17.22 -4.72 -9.22
N ARG A 71 -16.32 -5.66 -9.56
CA ARG A 71 -16.61 -6.75 -10.51
C ARG A 71 -17.58 -7.77 -9.90
N ALA A 72 -17.48 -8.06 -8.61
CA ALA A 72 -18.41 -8.94 -7.90
C ALA A 72 -19.81 -8.31 -7.81
N ASP A 73 -19.92 -7.02 -7.47
CA ASP A 73 -21.19 -6.29 -7.38
C ASP A 73 -21.88 -6.19 -8.75
N LYS A 74 -21.13 -5.98 -9.84
CA LYS A 74 -21.67 -5.99 -11.21
C LYS A 74 -22.26 -7.35 -11.60
N LYS A 75 -21.58 -8.44 -11.24
CA LYS A 75 -22.07 -9.82 -11.49
C LYS A 75 -23.34 -10.09 -10.68
N ALA A 76 -23.36 -9.74 -9.40
CA ALA A 76 -24.53 -9.88 -8.55
C ALA A 76 -25.73 -9.07 -9.08
N ALA A 77 -25.49 -7.84 -9.57
CA ALA A 77 -26.52 -7.00 -10.17
C ALA A 77 -27.06 -7.57 -11.49
N GLU A 78 -26.20 -8.15 -12.35
CA GLU A 78 -26.64 -8.82 -13.58
C GLU A 78 -27.45 -10.08 -13.31
N GLU A 79 -27.02 -10.90 -12.36
CA GLU A 79 -27.77 -12.10 -11.96
C GLU A 79 -29.14 -11.74 -11.37
N GLY A 80 -29.20 -10.70 -10.54
CA GLY A 80 -30.46 -10.17 -10.01
C GLY A 80 -31.40 -9.70 -11.13
N LYS A 81 -30.90 -8.94 -12.10
CA LYS A 81 -31.67 -8.49 -13.27
C LYS A 81 -32.15 -9.68 -14.13
N ARG A 82 -31.31 -10.69 -14.35
CA ARG A 82 -31.67 -11.91 -15.09
C ARG A 82 -32.76 -12.72 -14.38
N ARG A 83 -32.67 -12.86 -13.06
CA ARG A 83 -33.70 -13.55 -12.24
C ARG A 83 -35.02 -12.77 -12.27
N ALA A 84 -34.97 -11.45 -12.12
CA ALA A 84 -36.15 -10.59 -12.21
C ALA A 84 -36.80 -10.64 -13.61
N ALA A 85 -36.00 -10.65 -14.69
CA ALA A 85 -36.52 -10.78 -16.05
C ALA A 85 -37.18 -12.15 -16.29
N LYS A 86 -36.58 -13.24 -15.80
CA LYS A 86 -37.18 -14.59 -15.88
C LYS A 86 -38.49 -14.69 -15.10
N LEU A 87 -38.56 -14.10 -13.90
CA LEU A 87 -39.78 -14.06 -13.10
C LEU A 87 -40.88 -13.25 -13.79
N LYS A 88 -40.55 -12.10 -14.38
CA LYS A 88 -41.49 -11.30 -15.18
C LYS A 88 -42.01 -12.07 -16.39
N GLN A 89 -41.14 -12.74 -17.14
CA GLN A 89 -41.54 -13.56 -18.30
C GLN A 89 -42.46 -14.72 -17.89
N GLN A 90 -42.20 -15.38 -16.77
CA GLN A 90 -43.09 -16.43 -16.26
C GLN A 90 -44.44 -15.88 -15.82
N ALA A 91 -44.48 -14.71 -15.18
CA ALA A 91 -45.71 -14.07 -14.76
C ALA A 91 -46.57 -13.63 -15.97
N THR A 92 -45.97 -13.04 -17.00
CA THR A 92 -46.68 -12.65 -18.23
C THR A 92 -47.13 -13.86 -19.05
N ALA A 93 -46.32 -14.91 -19.14
CA ALA A 93 -46.70 -16.16 -19.82
C ALA A 93 -47.86 -16.88 -19.10
N LYS A 94 -47.93 -16.81 -17.77
CA LYS A 94 -49.06 -17.36 -17.00
C LYS A 94 -50.32 -16.49 -17.11
N ALA A 95 -50.18 -15.17 -17.21
CA ALA A 95 -51.31 -14.25 -17.38
C ALA A 95 -51.96 -14.36 -18.77
N ASN A 96 -51.18 -14.62 -19.83
CA ASN A 96 -51.69 -14.74 -21.20
C ASN A 96 -52.26 -16.14 -21.53
N LYS A 97 -52.20 -17.08 -20.58
CA LYS A 97 -52.72 -18.45 -20.71
C LYS A 97 -54.03 -18.65 -19.92
N LYS A 98 -54.56 -17.57 -19.35
CA LYS A 98 -55.85 -17.48 -18.65
C LYS A 98 -56.80 -16.65 -19.50
#